data_AF-A0A7S1JRU4-F1
#
_entry.id   AF-A0A7S1JRU4-F1
#
_cell.length_a   1.000
_cell.length_b   1.000
_cell.length_c   1.000
_cell.angle_alpha   90.00
_cell.angle_beta   90.00
_cell.angle_gamma   90.00
#
_symmetry.space_group_name_H-M   'P 1'
#
loop_
_entity.id
_entity.type
_entity.pdbx_description
1 polymer ?
#
loop_
_entity_poly.entity_id
_entity_poly.type
_entity_poly.pdbx_seq_one_letter_code
_entity_poly.pdbx_strand_id
1 'polypeptide(L)'
;IKAIRNALKPDGVWLISDLQGASHAADNYTHPQGAMLYSFSVALCLQAAMSEEGGEALGTLGFHQAKAESMARAAGFGHFEVLPFEHPLNSYYLVKINK
;
A
#
# COMPACT_ATOMS: atom_id res chain seq x y z
N ILE A 1 -6.98 -5.29 -5.23
CA ILE A 1 -7.93 -4.43 -4.45
C ILE A 1 -9.39 -4.64 -4.87
N LYS A 2 -9.80 -4.44 -6.14
CA LYS A 2 -11.20 -4.65 -6.59
C LYS A 2 -11.74 -6.06 -6.24
N ALA A 3 -10.92 -7.09 -6.40
CA ALA A 3 -11.29 -8.46 -6.00
C ALA A 3 -11.62 -8.56 -4.50
N ILE A 4 -10.81 -7.93 -3.62
CA ILE A 4 -11.07 -7.87 -2.17
C ILE A 4 -12.38 -7.12 -1.91
N ARG A 5 -12.59 -5.97 -2.57
CA ARG A 5 -13.84 -5.21 -2.46
C ARG A 5 -15.07 -6.06 -2.79
N ASN A 6 -14.99 -6.89 -3.83
CA ASN A 6 -16.11 -7.76 -4.26
C ASN A 6 -16.31 -8.97 -3.34
N ALA A 7 -15.26 -9.42 -2.66
CA ALA A 7 -15.33 -10.56 -1.74
C ALA A 7 -15.86 -10.20 -0.34
N LEU A 8 -15.79 -8.91 0.05
CA LEU A 8 -16.24 -8.46 1.36
C LEU A 8 -17.77 -8.36 1.43
N LYS A 9 -18.32 -8.75 2.60
CA LYS A 9 -19.71 -8.45 2.98
C LYS A 9 -19.95 -6.93 3.03
N PRO A 10 -21.20 -6.44 2.93
CA PRO A 10 -21.48 -4.99 2.97
C PRO A 10 -20.92 -4.23 4.19
N ASP A 11 -20.79 -4.91 5.34
CA ASP A 11 -20.23 -4.42 6.60
C ASP A 11 -18.78 -4.87 6.84
N GLY A 12 -18.16 -5.51 5.85
CA GLY A 12 -16.82 -6.05 5.92
C GLY A 12 -15.75 -4.96 6.04
N VAL A 13 -14.70 -5.32 6.77
CA VAL A 13 -13.52 -4.48 7.00
C VAL A 13 -12.30 -5.19 6.45
N TRP A 14 -11.42 -4.43 5.79
CA TRP A 14 -10.11 -4.90 5.34
C TRP A 14 -9.01 -4.16 6.10
N LEU A 15 -8.16 -4.93 6.79
CA LEU A 15 -6.91 -4.45 7.34
C LEU A 15 -5.80 -4.62 6.29
N ILE A 16 -5.14 -3.53 5.98
CA ILE A 16 -3.94 -3.49 5.14
C ILE A 16 -2.73 -3.27 6.04
N SER A 17 -1.70 -4.08 5.86
CA SER A 17 -0.36 -3.87 6.43
C SER A 17 0.61 -3.78 5.26
N ASP A 18 1.24 -2.64 5.09
CA ASP A 18 2.21 -2.43 4.01
C ASP A 18 3.39 -1.59 4.51
N LEU A 19 4.49 -1.58 3.76
CA LEU A 19 5.69 -0.86 4.13
C LEU A 19 5.45 0.66 4.07
N GLN A 20 5.99 1.35 5.07
CA GLN A 20 5.85 2.80 5.20
C GLN A 20 6.75 3.50 4.18
N GLY A 21 6.15 3.91 3.07
CA GLY A 21 6.76 4.82 2.10
C GLY A 21 6.29 6.25 2.29
N ALA A 22 7.13 7.21 1.91
CA ALA A 22 6.77 8.60 1.75
C ALA A 22 6.06 8.87 0.42
N SER A 23 5.30 9.97 0.36
CA SER A 23 4.58 10.37 -0.86
C SER A 23 5.49 10.84 -1.99
N HIS A 24 6.69 11.36 -1.67
CA HIS A 24 7.72 11.64 -2.65
C HIS A 24 8.91 10.71 -2.43
N ALA A 25 9.41 10.10 -3.51
CA ALA A 25 10.51 9.14 -3.42
C ALA A 25 11.78 9.73 -2.78
N ALA A 26 12.03 11.02 -2.97
CA ALA A 26 13.18 11.71 -2.37
C ALA A 26 13.11 11.76 -0.83
N ASP A 27 11.91 11.72 -0.24
CA ASP A 27 11.77 11.80 1.21
C ASP A 27 12.17 10.46 1.87
N ASN A 28 12.12 9.35 1.13
CA ASN A 28 12.50 8.02 1.60
C ASN A 28 14.01 7.89 1.88
N TYR A 29 14.87 8.80 1.39
CA TYR A 29 16.30 8.79 1.69
C TYR A 29 16.60 9.03 3.18
N THR A 30 15.66 9.63 3.92
CA THR A 30 15.78 9.84 5.37
C THR A 30 15.54 8.56 6.17
N HIS A 31 14.92 7.53 5.57
CA HIS A 31 14.65 6.27 6.24
C HIS A 31 15.97 5.49 6.40
N PRO A 32 16.34 5.04 7.62
CA PRO A 32 17.61 4.35 7.87
C PRO A 32 17.84 3.11 6.98
N GLN A 33 16.75 2.45 6.60
CA GLN A 33 16.76 1.26 5.71
C GLN A 33 16.31 1.56 4.27
N GLY A 34 16.16 2.84 3.89
CA GLY A 34 15.61 3.24 2.59
C GLY A 34 16.37 2.62 1.41
N ALA A 35 17.70 2.67 1.43
CA ALA A 35 18.52 2.06 0.39
C ALA A 35 18.28 0.54 0.26
N MET A 36 18.23 -0.17 1.40
CA MET A 36 17.97 -1.61 1.44
C MET A 36 16.58 -1.96 0.88
N LEU A 37 15.56 -1.19 1.27
CA LEU A 37 14.18 -1.38 0.82
C LEU A 37 14.03 -1.14 -0.69
N TYR A 38 14.70 -0.12 -1.22
CA TYR A 38 14.77 0.11 -2.66
C TYR A 38 15.55 -0.99 -3.40
N SER A 39 16.64 -1.51 -2.84
CA SER A 39 17.36 -2.65 -3.41
C SER A 39 16.47 -3.89 -3.50
N PHE A 40 15.74 -4.22 -2.43
CA PHE A 40 14.76 -5.32 -2.47
C PHE A 40 13.65 -5.07 -3.49
N SER A 41 13.18 -3.82 -3.61
CA SER A 41 12.19 -3.44 -4.62
C SER A 41 12.65 -3.81 -6.01
N VAL A 42 13.83 -3.32 -6.41
CA VAL A 42 14.39 -3.53 -7.75
C VAL A 42 14.72 -5.00 -8.01
N ALA A 43 15.19 -5.72 -6.99
CA ALA A 43 15.61 -7.11 -7.11
C ALA A 43 14.44 -8.11 -7.12
N LEU A 44 13.29 -7.77 -6.52
CA LEU A 44 12.20 -8.74 -6.30
C LEU A 44 10.81 -8.16 -6.59
N CYS A 45 10.28 -7.30 -5.71
CA CYS A 45 8.86 -6.93 -5.71
C CYS A 45 8.44 -6.23 -7.00
N LEU A 46 9.28 -5.33 -7.51
CA LEU A 46 9.01 -4.61 -8.75
C LEU A 46 9.02 -5.55 -9.95
N GLN A 47 10.01 -6.45 -10.03
CA GLN A 47 10.14 -7.39 -11.15
C GLN A 47 8.96 -8.36 -11.19
N ALA A 48 8.56 -8.89 -10.04
CA ALA A 48 7.42 -9.79 -9.94
C ALA A 48 6.10 -9.11 -10.38
N ALA A 49 5.92 -7.83 -10.06
CA ALA A 49 4.75 -7.09 -10.53
C ALA A 49 4.80 -6.79 -12.04
N MET A 50 5.98 -6.48 -12.59
CA MET A 50 6.14 -6.19 -14.02
C MET A 50 6.07 -7.43 -14.93
N SER A 51 6.29 -8.63 -14.39
CA SER A 51 6.17 -9.87 -15.18
C SER A 51 4.73 -10.22 -15.53
N GLU A 52 3.75 -9.63 -14.85
CA GLU A 52 2.32 -9.82 -15.09
C GLU A 52 1.75 -8.63 -15.89
N GLU A 53 0.97 -8.91 -16.93
CA GLU A 53 0.34 -7.85 -17.73
C GLU A 53 -0.67 -7.06 -16.87
N GLY A 54 -0.49 -5.74 -16.81
CA GLY A 54 -1.32 -4.86 -15.98
C GLY A 54 -0.94 -4.82 -14.50
N GLY A 55 0.19 -5.39 -14.10
CA GLY A 55 0.74 -5.19 -12.76
C GLY A 55 1.12 -3.73 -12.49
N GLU A 56 0.74 -3.21 -11.32
CA GLU A 56 0.93 -1.79 -10.97
C GLU A 56 2.40 -1.38 -10.75
N ALA A 57 3.31 -2.34 -10.59
CA ALA A 57 4.75 -2.11 -10.46
C ALA A 57 5.13 -1.02 -9.42
N LEU A 58 4.42 -0.99 -8.28
CA LEU A 58 4.65 0.02 -7.24
C LEU A 58 5.97 -0.18 -6.49
N GLY A 59 6.48 -1.42 -6.49
CA GLY A 59 7.65 -1.77 -5.70
C GLY A 59 7.40 -1.70 -4.19
N THR A 60 8.47 -1.76 -3.42
CA THR A 60 8.44 -1.94 -1.96
C THR A 60 7.89 -0.72 -1.20
N LEU A 61 8.10 0.50 -1.71
CA LEU A 61 7.72 1.75 -1.03
C LEU A 61 6.66 2.56 -1.81
N GLY A 62 6.15 2.02 -2.91
CA GLY A 62 5.20 2.72 -3.77
C GLY A 62 3.74 2.63 -3.32
N PHE A 63 3.41 1.75 -2.37
CA PHE A 63 2.07 1.65 -1.78
C PHE A 63 1.94 2.50 -0.49
N HIS A 64 2.55 3.68 -0.51
CA HIS A 64 2.45 4.69 0.55
C HIS A 64 0.99 5.18 0.76
N GLN A 65 0.72 5.82 1.90
CA GLN A 65 -0.63 6.19 2.34
C GLN A 65 -1.50 6.83 1.25
N ALA A 66 -1.01 7.88 0.57
CA ALA A 66 -1.78 8.56 -0.46
C ALA A 66 -2.11 7.67 -1.67
N LYS A 67 -1.19 6.77 -2.05
CA LYS A 67 -1.43 5.78 -3.11
C LYS A 67 -2.44 4.73 -2.64
N ALA A 68 -2.27 4.21 -1.43
CA ALA A 68 -3.16 3.22 -0.84
C ALA A 68 -4.60 3.76 -0.75
N GLU A 69 -4.78 4.98 -0.25
CA GLU A 69 -6.10 5.62 -0.21
C GLU A 69 -6.67 5.82 -1.61
N SER A 70 -5.90 6.42 -2.54
CA SER A 70 -6.36 6.62 -3.92
C SER A 70 -6.83 5.32 -4.57
N MET A 71 -6.08 4.22 -4.40
CA MET A 71 -6.45 2.93 -4.99
C MET A 71 -7.64 2.28 -4.29
N ALA A 72 -7.77 2.44 -2.97
CA ALA A 72 -8.94 2.00 -2.23
C ALA A 72 -10.21 2.75 -2.67
N ARG A 73 -10.14 4.08 -2.81
CA ARG A 73 -11.25 4.91 -3.32
C ARG A 73 -11.64 4.50 -4.74
N ALA A 74 -10.67 4.33 -5.63
CA ALA A 74 -10.90 3.90 -7.01
C ALA A 74 -11.52 2.49 -7.10
N ALA A 75 -11.31 1.64 -6.10
CA ALA A 75 -11.94 0.33 -6.01
C ALA A 75 -13.36 0.36 -5.43
N GLY A 76 -13.85 1.50 -4.92
CA GLY A 76 -15.22 1.64 -4.38
C GLY A 76 -15.32 1.44 -2.86
N PHE A 77 -14.25 1.70 -2.12
CA PHE A 77 -14.31 1.80 -0.65
C PHE A 77 -14.68 3.23 -0.20
N GLY A 78 -15.66 3.33 0.70
CA GLY A 78 -16.19 4.60 1.22
C GLY A 78 -15.45 5.15 2.44
N HIS A 79 -14.62 4.34 3.09
CA HIS A 79 -13.87 4.71 4.29
C HIS A 79 -12.42 4.23 4.20
N PHE A 80 -11.49 5.09 4.61
CA PHE A 80 -10.07 4.80 4.72
C PHE A 80 -9.55 5.48 5.99
N GLU A 81 -8.92 4.70 6.86
CA GLU A 81 -8.39 5.14 8.15
C GLU A 81 -6.94 4.65 8.27
N VAL A 82 -6.03 5.53 8.67
CA VAL A 82 -4.68 5.14 9.09
C VAL A 82 -4.74 4.82 10.57
N LEU A 83 -4.35 3.59 10.94
CA LEU A 83 -4.35 3.19 12.33
C LEU A 83 -3.13 3.81 13.04
N PRO A 84 -3.29 4.33 14.26
CA PRO A 84 -2.23 5.02 15.00
C PRO A 84 -1.26 4.02 15.67
N PHE A 85 -0.78 3.05 14.91
CA PHE A 85 0.22 2.09 15.36
C PHE A 85 1.60 2.52 14.87
N GLU A 86 2.49 2.81 15.81
CA GLU A 86 3.90 3.05 15.50
C GLU A 86 4.59 1.71 15.24
N HIS A 87 5.13 1.55 14.04
CA HIS A 87 5.95 0.40 13.66
C HIS A 87 7.14 0.88 12.83
N PRO A 88 8.35 0.34 13.03
CA PRO A 88 9.57 0.83 12.38
C PRO A 88 9.58 0.67 10.86
N LEU A 89 8.66 -0.13 10.31
CA LEU A 89 8.65 -0.48 8.89
C LEU A 89 7.29 -0.36 8.21
N ASN A 90 6.18 -0.47 8.95
CA ASN A 90 4.88 -0.70 8.34
C ASN A 90 3.91 0.41 8.73
N SER A 91 3.02 0.72 7.80
CA SER A 91 1.80 1.46 8.06
C SER A 91 0.61 0.51 8.01
N TYR A 92 -0.39 0.77 8.83
CA TYR A 92 -1.60 -0.03 8.92
C TYR A 92 -2.80 0.81 8.50
N TYR A 93 -3.60 0.29 7.59
CA TYR A 93 -4.80 0.97 7.08
C TYR A 93 -6.03 0.11 7.30
N LEU A 94 -7.11 0.72 7.75
CA LEU A 94 -8.41 0.10 7.87
C LEU A 94 -9.32 0.67 6.78
N VAL A 95 -9.87 -0.22 5.96
CA VAL A 95 -10.68 0.15 4.79
C VAL A 95 -12.05 -0.52 4.87
N LYS A 96 -13.11 0.27 4.64
CA LYS A 96 -14.51 -0.21 4.70
C LYS A 96 -15.30 0.20 3.47
N ILE A 97 -16.35 -0.55 3.18
CA ILE A 97 -17.24 -0.29 2.04
C ILE A 97 -18.06 0.98 2.26
N ASN A 98 -18.66 1.10 3.46
CA ASN A 98 -19.47 2.24 3.85
C ASN A 98 -18.66 3.18 4.77
N LYS A 99 -19.15 4.41 4.97
CA LYS A 99 -18.51 5.42 5.83
C LYS A 99 -18.45 5.00 7.29
#